data_AF-A0A966Q1S5-F1
#
_entry.id   AF-A0A966Q1S5-F1
#
_cell.length_a   1.000
_cell.length_b   1.000
_cell.length_c   1.000
_cell.angle_alpha   90.00
_cell.angle_beta   90.00
_cell.angle_gamma   90.00
#
_symmetry.space_group_name_H-M   'P 1'
#
loop_
_entity.id
_entity.type
_entity.pdbx_description
1 polymer ?
#
loop_
_entity_poly.entity_id
_entity_poly.type
_entity_poly.pdbx_seq_one_letter_code
_entity_poly.pdbx_strand_id
1 'polypeptide(L)'
;MPIKRIPLGEWLPDQPSIVGTMQDATNVIPVASGYAPFPLSANYSNAASESLTNLHAAKFNNLTQVFAGGSSKLFKFNAATLNLDDVSKSGGYAGSQRWYFTQFGNVLLAVNDASKVQAWTVGTSTAFADVAASAPVARYITTVRDFVVCANLDGGTNANKVQWSDINDEGTWTSGSASQSDYQIIADGGNIIGITGGEFGLVLLERGIVRMSYIGSPYFFQFDNISRGIGCIDGGSVAQYGGVTYFLSDNGFYACDGKSVEPIGTEKVDRFFFNNANINQIDTISAAALIYNWQIKKWSQASTTIDYIAPAATSGVTLEALDSFGTVDSIGTSWDDRVWAGGKYLFAGVDSGRIVTFTGANSTANLIVGDTET
;
A
#
# COMPACT_ATOMS: atom_id res chain seq x y z
N MET A 1 -12.97 -42.98 -21.54
CA MET A 1 -13.53 -42.50 -20.27
C MET A 1 -14.04 -41.07 -20.47
N PRO A 2 -15.22 -40.70 -19.96
CA PRO A 2 -15.63 -39.30 -19.96
C PRO A 2 -14.70 -38.50 -19.04
N ILE A 3 -14.31 -37.30 -19.48
CA ILE A 3 -13.50 -36.38 -18.68
C ILE A 3 -14.44 -35.77 -17.63
N LYS A 4 -14.33 -36.21 -16.35
CA LYS A 4 -15.02 -35.57 -15.21
C LYS A 4 -14.24 -34.31 -14.86
N ARG A 5 -14.82 -33.13 -15.14
CA ARG A 5 -14.24 -31.84 -14.71
C ARG A 5 -14.54 -31.67 -13.22
N ILE A 6 -13.50 -31.40 -12.43
CA ILE A 6 -13.64 -31.05 -11.02
C ILE A 6 -13.67 -29.52 -10.93
N PRO A 7 -14.81 -28.89 -10.60
CA PRO A 7 -14.85 -27.46 -10.36
C PRO A 7 -14.11 -27.15 -9.06
N LEU A 8 -13.21 -26.16 -9.11
CA LEU A 8 -12.52 -25.66 -7.91
C LEU A 8 -13.37 -24.55 -7.28
N GLY A 9 -13.84 -24.80 -6.06
CA GLY A 9 -14.66 -23.88 -5.29
C GLY A 9 -13.89 -22.67 -4.75
N GLU A 10 -14.55 -21.88 -3.93
CA GLU A 10 -13.90 -20.83 -3.14
C GLU A 10 -13.15 -21.45 -1.95
N TRP A 11 -12.01 -20.85 -1.58
CA TRP A 11 -11.29 -21.16 -0.35
C TRP A 11 -12.00 -20.52 0.84
N LEU A 12 -12.50 -21.38 1.72
CA LEU A 12 -13.34 -21.02 2.87
C LEU A 12 -12.83 -21.76 4.12
N PRO A 13 -11.60 -21.47 4.61
CA PRO A 13 -10.99 -22.17 5.73
C PRO A 13 -11.77 -22.05 7.06
N ASP A 14 -12.60 -21.01 7.20
CA ASP A 14 -13.41 -20.81 8.41
C ASP A 14 -14.66 -21.70 8.46
N GLN A 15 -15.04 -22.29 7.33
CA GLN A 15 -16.19 -23.17 7.20
C GLN A 15 -15.78 -24.64 7.36
N PRO A 16 -16.69 -25.49 7.88
CA PRO A 16 -16.46 -26.93 7.88
C PRO A 16 -16.29 -27.47 6.45
N SER A 17 -15.53 -28.56 6.32
CA SER A 17 -15.40 -29.27 5.04
C SER A 17 -16.77 -29.72 4.54
N ILE A 18 -17.18 -29.20 3.38
CA ILE A 18 -18.40 -29.61 2.69
C ILE A 18 -18.06 -29.86 1.23
N VAL A 19 -18.92 -30.61 0.54
CA VAL A 19 -18.71 -30.96 -0.87
C VAL A 19 -18.55 -29.68 -1.71
N GLY A 20 -17.44 -29.59 -2.44
CA GLY A 20 -17.20 -28.52 -3.41
C GLY A 20 -16.55 -27.24 -2.88
N THR A 21 -16.19 -27.15 -1.59
CA THR A 21 -15.35 -26.06 -1.07
C THR A 21 -13.86 -26.41 -1.14
N MET A 22 -13.01 -25.39 -1.24
CA MET A 22 -11.57 -25.57 -1.13
C MET A 22 -11.16 -25.50 0.34
N GLN A 23 -10.50 -26.57 0.82
CA GLN A 23 -9.92 -26.66 2.16
C GLN A 23 -8.61 -25.86 2.24
N ASP A 24 -7.77 -25.97 1.20
CA ASP A 24 -6.50 -25.26 1.11
C ASP A 24 -6.29 -24.75 -0.31
N ALA A 25 -5.84 -23.49 -0.41
CA ALA A 25 -5.49 -22.81 -1.64
C ALA A 25 -4.21 -22.01 -1.43
N THR A 26 -3.09 -22.73 -1.30
CA THR A 26 -1.77 -22.16 -1.03
C THR A 26 -0.98 -21.94 -2.32
N ASN A 27 -0.26 -20.81 -2.36
CA ASN A 27 0.62 -20.40 -3.46
C ASN A 27 -0.13 -20.20 -4.78
N VAL A 28 -1.33 -19.61 -4.69
CA VAL A 28 -2.20 -19.40 -5.84
C VAL A 28 -2.91 -18.04 -5.81
N ILE A 29 -3.36 -17.60 -6.99
CA ILE A 29 -4.20 -16.42 -7.22
C ILE A 29 -5.54 -16.92 -7.78
N PRO A 30 -6.69 -16.49 -7.22
CA PRO A 30 -7.98 -16.92 -7.72
C PRO A 30 -8.30 -16.21 -9.04
N VAL A 31 -8.72 -16.99 -10.03
CA VAL A 31 -9.12 -16.53 -11.37
C VAL A 31 -10.57 -16.91 -11.63
N ALA A 32 -11.17 -16.39 -12.71
CA ALA A 32 -12.57 -16.63 -13.03
C ALA A 32 -12.94 -18.12 -13.06
N SER A 33 -12.02 -18.98 -13.50
CA SER A 33 -12.16 -20.44 -13.48
C SER A 33 -10.97 -21.09 -12.77
N GLY A 34 -11.03 -21.18 -11.45
CA GLY A 34 -10.06 -21.90 -10.62
C GLY A 34 -8.96 -21.00 -10.04
N TYR A 35 -7.73 -21.52 -10.02
CA TYR A 35 -6.58 -20.90 -9.36
C TYR A 35 -5.37 -20.94 -10.30
N ALA A 36 -4.67 -19.82 -10.43
CA ALA A 36 -3.39 -19.72 -11.12
C ALA A 36 -2.24 -19.76 -10.10
N PRO A 37 -1.05 -20.29 -10.43
CA PRO A 37 0.08 -20.29 -9.50
C PRO A 37 0.54 -18.86 -9.19
N PHE A 38 0.96 -18.65 -7.94
CA PHE A 38 1.53 -17.37 -7.51
C PHE A 38 3.02 -17.30 -7.92
N PRO A 39 3.48 -16.26 -8.61
CA PRO A 39 4.89 -16.11 -8.95
C PRO A 39 5.74 -15.80 -7.72
N LEU A 40 6.96 -16.35 -7.65
CA LEU A 40 7.91 -16.04 -6.57
C LEU A 40 8.49 -14.62 -6.73
N SER A 41 8.96 -14.06 -5.62
CA SER A 41 9.69 -12.79 -5.62
C SER A 41 11.06 -12.94 -6.29
N ALA A 42 11.43 -11.97 -7.11
CA ALA A 42 12.73 -11.83 -7.74
C ALA A 42 13.33 -10.46 -7.38
N ASN A 43 14.64 -10.41 -7.18
CA ASN A 43 15.33 -9.14 -6.89
C ASN A 43 15.27 -8.22 -8.11
N TYR A 44 14.80 -6.99 -7.89
CA TYR A 44 14.76 -5.94 -8.89
C TYR A 44 15.87 -4.89 -8.69
N SER A 45 16.34 -4.71 -7.45
CA SER A 45 17.47 -3.82 -7.13
C SER A 45 18.59 -4.54 -6.38
N ASN A 46 19.77 -3.94 -6.41
CA ASN A 46 20.83 -4.20 -5.44
C ASN A 46 20.39 -3.73 -4.04
N ALA A 47 21.12 -4.19 -3.01
CA ALA A 47 20.82 -3.84 -1.63
C ALA A 47 21.17 -2.36 -1.35
N ALA A 48 20.25 -1.66 -0.70
CA ALA A 48 20.47 -0.36 -0.07
C ALA A 48 21.41 -0.50 1.14
N SER A 49 21.83 0.66 1.67
CA SER A 49 22.66 0.71 2.87
C SER A 49 21.92 0.37 4.17
N GLU A 50 20.58 0.25 4.14
CA GLU A 50 19.74 -0.12 5.28
C GLU A 50 18.47 -0.84 4.81
N SER A 51 17.75 -1.47 5.75
CA SER A 51 16.46 -2.11 5.47
C SER A 51 15.40 -1.09 5.07
N LEU A 52 14.59 -1.45 4.09
CA LEU A 52 13.52 -0.65 3.54
C LEU A 52 12.20 -0.96 4.25
N THR A 53 11.34 0.06 4.34
CA THR A 53 10.06 0.04 5.05
C THR A 53 8.87 0.24 4.11
N ASN A 54 9.09 0.90 2.98
CA ASN A 54 8.05 1.10 1.98
C ASN A 54 8.65 1.45 0.60
N LEU A 55 7.83 1.32 -0.44
CA LEU A 55 8.18 1.56 -1.83
C LEU A 55 7.07 2.37 -2.50
N HIS A 56 7.45 3.33 -3.34
CA HIS A 56 6.50 4.13 -4.12
C HIS A 56 7.09 4.51 -5.47
N ALA A 57 6.26 4.56 -6.50
CA ALA A 57 6.67 5.03 -7.83
C ALA A 57 5.94 6.31 -8.18
N ALA A 58 6.70 7.39 -8.37
CA ALA A 58 6.19 8.64 -8.88
C ALA A 58 6.32 8.68 -10.40
N LYS A 59 5.26 9.11 -11.09
CA LYS A 59 5.25 9.25 -12.55
C LYS A 59 4.72 10.61 -12.95
N PHE A 60 5.51 11.35 -13.72
CA PHE A 60 5.09 12.62 -14.30
C PHE A 60 5.60 12.74 -15.74
N ASN A 61 4.72 13.11 -16.67
CA ASN A 61 4.97 13.02 -18.10
C ASN A 61 5.47 11.61 -18.49
N ASN A 62 6.62 11.52 -19.15
CA ASN A 62 7.27 10.27 -19.55
C ASN A 62 8.34 9.80 -18.56
N LEU A 63 8.47 10.45 -17.39
CA LEU A 63 9.46 10.10 -16.38
C LEU A 63 8.79 9.32 -15.25
N THR A 64 9.30 8.12 -15.00
CA THR A 64 8.94 7.30 -13.82
C THR A 64 10.17 7.21 -12.92
N GLN A 65 10.01 7.54 -11.64
CA GLN A 65 11.05 7.42 -10.62
C GLN A 65 10.53 6.57 -9.47
N VAL A 66 11.31 5.58 -9.06
CA VAL A 66 10.96 4.68 -7.97
C VAL A 66 11.75 5.06 -6.73
N PHE A 67 11.04 5.18 -5.60
CA PHE A 67 11.59 5.58 -4.32
C PHE A 67 11.31 4.52 -3.27
N ALA A 68 12.26 4.31 -2.38
CA ALA A 68 12.10 3.44 -1.23
C ALA A 68 12.48 4.19 0.05
N GLY A 69 11.70 4.00 1.11
CA GLY A 69 12.00 4.59 2.41
C GLY A 69 12.71 3.59 3.31
N GLY A 70 13.85 3.95 3.88
CA GLY A 70 14.51 3.22 4.96
C GLY A 70 14.25 3.86 6.33
N SER A 71 14.91 3.38 7.38
CA SER A 71 14.74 3.96 8.73
C SER A 71 15.27 5.39 8.81
N SER A 72 16.47 5.65 8.28
CA SER A 72 17.14 6.95 8.37
C SER A 72 17.28 7.68 7.04
N LYS A 73 16.96 7.01 5.92
CA LYS A 73 17.19 7.50 4.57
C LYS A 73 16.01 7.30 3.63
N LEU A 74 15.95 8.13 2.59
CA LEU A 74 15.12 7.94 1.42
C LEU A 74 16.01 7.61 0.23
N PHE A 75 15.70 6.53 -0.48
CA PHE A 75 16.44 6.05 -1.62
C PHE A 75 15.66 6.27 -2.91
N LYS A 76 16.40 6.50 -3.99
CA LYS A 76 15.89 6.51 -5.36
C LYS A 76 16.54 5.37 -6.13
N PHE A 77 15.73 4.58 -6.81
CA PHE A 77 16.21 3.51 -7.68
C PHE A 77 16.87 4.10 -8.93
N ASN A 78 18.08 3.63 -9.20
CA ASN A 78 18.86 3.97 -10.39
C ASN A 78 18.80 2.84 -11.41
N ALA A 79 18.03 3.03 -12.48
CA ALA A 79 17.85 2.02 -13.50
C ALA A 79 19.13 1.65 -14.26
N ALA A 80 20.17 2.51 -14.25
CA ALA A 80 21.42 2.24 -14.96
C ALA A 80 22.38 1.34 -14.17
N THR A 81 22.29 1.33 -12.84
CA THR A 81 23.20 0.57 -11.96
C THR A 81 22.49 -0.44 -11.07
N LEU A 82 21.16 -0.43 -11.07
CA LEU A 82 20.27 -1.16 -10.16
C LEU A 82 20.47 -0.82 -8.68
N ASN A 83 21.25 0.21 -8.37
CA ASN A 83 21.49 0.64 -7.00
C ASN A 83 20.36 1.54 -6.49
N LEU A 84 20.31 1.63 -5.16
CA LEU A 84 19.44 2.54 -4.43
C LEU A 84 20.30 3.71 -3.95
N ASP A 85 20.19 4.83 -4.66
CA ASP A 85 20.95 6.04 -4.39
C ASP A 85 20.29 6.83 -3.25
N ASP A 86 21.08 7.25 -2.26
CA ASP A 86 20.60 8.08 -1.15
C ASP A 86 20.25 9.48 -1.65
N VAL A 87 18.98 9.85 -1.50
CA VAL A 87 18.41 11.15 -1.90
C VAL A 87 17.80 11.88 -0.71
N SER A 88 18.20 11.52 0.51
CA SER A 88 17.71 12.13 1.74
C SER A 88 18.03 13.62 1.81
N LYS A 89 17.26 14.36 2.61
CA LYS A 89 17.63 15.74 2.94
C LYS A 89 18.98 15.79 3.66
N SER A 90 19.64 16.94 3.58
CA SER A 90 20.87 17.18 4.34
C SER A 90 20.63 16.96 5.84
N GLY A 91 21.46 16.13 6.47
CA GLY A 91 21.33 15.73 7.88
C GLY A 91 20.50 14.46 8.12
N GLY A 92 19.86 13.91 7.08
CA GLY A 92 19.11 12.65 7.16
C GLY A 92 17.80 12.76 7.96
N TYR A 93 17.28 11.60 8.36
CA TYR A 93 16.05 11.48 9.14
C TYR A 93 16.29 10.76 10.47
N ALA A 94 15.50 11.13 11.48
CA ALA A 94 15.45 10.42 12.76
C ALA A 94 14.20 9.54 12.81
N GLY A 95 14.34 8.34 13.37
CA GLY A 95 13.26 7.37 13.56
C GLY A 95 13.49 6.05 12.83
N SER A 96 12.63 5.08 13.10
CA SER A 96 12.58 3.78 12.39
C SER A 96 11.17 3.52 11.87
N GLN A 97 10.37 4.57 11.71
CA GLN A 97 8.96 4.48 11.34
C GLN A 97 8.80 4.24 9.84
N ARG A 98 7.72 3.55 9.47
CA ARG A 98 7.38 3.29 8.07
C ARG A 98 7.08 4.60 7.34
N TRP A 99 7.65 4.76 6.16
CA TRP A 99 7.35 5.91 5.29
C TRP A 99 6.01 5.74 4.59
N TYR A 100 5.24 6.82 4.50
CA TYR A 100 4.05 6.89 3.65
C TYR A 100 4.25 7.96 2.58
N PHE A 101 3.84 7.63 1.36
CA PHE A 101 4.06 8.45 0.18
C PHE A 101 2.73 8.80 -0.49
N THR A 102 2.64 10.00 -1.04
CA THR A 102 1.56 10.38 -1.95
C THR A 102 2.10 11.30 -3.04
N GLN A 103 1.54 11.22 -4.25
CA GLN A 103 1.91 12.10 -5.34
C GLN A 103 0.85 13.20 -5.52
N PHE A 104 1.30 14.44 -5.56
CA PHE A 104 0.51 15.62 -5.82
C PHE A 104 1.06 16.33 -7.07
N GLY A 105 0.36 16.19 -8.20
CA GLY A 105 0.86 16.70 -9.49
C GLY A 105 2.21 16.08 -9.86
N ASN A 106 3.25 16.92 -10.00
CA ASN A 106 4.63 16.50 -10.25
C ASN A 106 5.49 16.36 -8.98
N VAL A 107 4.91 16.58 -7.80
CA VAL A 107 5.61 16.51 -6.51
C VAL A 107 5.25 15.22 -5.80
N LEU A 108 6.26 14.45 -5.40
CA LEU A 108 6.12 13.33 -4.50
C LEU A 108 6.32 13.82 -3.08
N LEU A 109 5.37 13.51 -2.20
CA LEU A 109 5.38 13.85 -0.79
C LEU A 109 5.60 12.60 0.06
N ALA A 110 6.37 12.72 1.14
CA ALA A 110 6.71 11.62 2.02
C ALA A 110 6.66 12.04 3.50
N VAL A 111 6.15 11.15 4.35
CA VAL A 111 6.03 11.37 5.81
C VAL A 111 6.46 10.14 6.60
N ASN A 112 6.99 10.36 7.82
CA ASN A 112 7.50 9.30 8.70
C ASN A 112 7.23 9.57 10.20
N ASP A 113 6.25 10.41 10.52
CA ASP A 113 5.86 10.79 11.89
C ASP A 113 6.95 11.46 12.76
N ALA A 114 8.11 11.77 12.18
CA ALA A 114 9.22 12.41 12.91
C ALA A 114 9.73 13.68 12.23
N SER A 115 9.68 13.72 10.89
CA SER A 115 10.04 14.89 10.09
C SER A 115 8.80 15.58 9.55
N LYS A 116 8.94 16.87 9.23
CA LYS A 116 7.94 17.59 8.43
C LYS A 116 7.74 16.89 7.11
N VAL A 117 6.60 17.11 6.45
CA VAL A 117 6.33 16.57 5.12
C VAL A 117 7.51 16.88 4.18
N GLN A 118 8.10 15.82 3.63
CA GLN A 118 9.21 15.91 2.68
C GLN A 118 8.66 15.94 1.26
N ALA A 119 9.30 16.71 0.37
CA ALA A 119 8.91 16.86 -1.01
C ALA A 119 10.06 16.53 -1.97
N TRP A 120 9.70 15.97 -3.11
CA TRP A 120 10.56 15.73 -4.26
C TRP A 120 9.82 16.10 -5.55
N THR A 121 10.35 17.03 -6.33
CA THR A 121 9.79 17.39 -7.62
C THR A 121 10.38 16.50 -8.72
N VAL A 122 9.52 15.70 -9.36
CA VAL A 122 9.92 14.73 -10.40
C VAL A 122 10.55 15.47 -11.58
N GLY A 123 11.80 15.13 -11.86
CA GLY A 123 12.58 15.68 -12.98
C GLY A 123 13.49 16.87 -12.64
N THR A 124 13.33 17.50 -11.48
CA THR A 124 14.16 18.66 -11.08
C THR A 124 14.89 18.46 -9.75
N SER A 125 14.28 17.79 -8.78
CA SER A 125 14.91 17.56 -7.48
C SER A 125 16.11 16.61 -7.56
N THR A 126 17.10 16.87 -6.71
CA THR A 126 18.28 16.00 -6.51
C THR A 126 18.33 15.41 -5.10
N ALA A 127 17.66 16.03 -4.14
CA ALA A 127 17.46 15.55 -2.76
C ALA A 127 16.04 15.90 -2.30
N PHE A 128 15.51 15.16 -1.32
CA PHE A 128 14.30 15.55 -0.60
C PHE A 128 14.55 16.79 0.27
N ALA A 129 13.50 17.56 0.50
CA ALA A 129 13.52 18.70 1.41
C ALA A 129 12.15 18.88 2.09
N ASP A 130 12.10 19.60 3.20
CA ASP A 130 10.84 19.97 3.83
C ASP A 130 9.99 20.77 2.82
N VAL A 131 8.72 20.37 2.61
CA VAL A 131 7.83 21.03 1.62
C VAL A 131 7.57 22.49 1.98
N ALA A 132 7.44 22.77 3.28
CA ALA A 132 7.28 24.12 3.81
C ALA A 132 7.69 24.18 5.28
N ALA A 133 8.07 25.37 5.74
CA ALA A 133 8.35 25.61 7.16
C ALA A 133 7.11 25.45 8.06
N SER A 134 5.91 25.65 7.52
CA SER A 134 4.63 25.47 8.23
C SER A 134 4.04 24.06 8.09
N ALA A 135 4.66 23.17 7.29
CA ALA A 135 4.16 21.82 7.08
C ALA A 135 4.16 21.02 8.40
N PRO A 136 3.11 20.19 8.63
CA PRO A 136 3.01 19.40 9.84
C PRO A 136 4.01 18.23 9.84
N VAL A 137 4.27 17.68 11.02
CA VAL A 137 4.82 16.34 11.18
C VAL A 137 3.63 15.38 11.20
N ALA A 138 3.61 14.36 10.34
CA ALA A 138 2.46 13.47 10.19
C ALA A 138 2.88 12.02 10.04
N ARG A 139 2.04 11.10 10.49
CA ARG A 139 2.21 9.66 10.26
C ARG A 139 1.65 9.22 8.92
N TYR A 140 0.47 9.73 8.54
CA TYR A 140 -0.20 9.35 7.29
C TYR A 140 -0.40 10.56 6.39
N ILE A 141 -0.33 10.32 5.08
CA ILE A 141 -0.51 11.33 4.04
C ILE A 141 -1.31 10.76 2.88
N THR A 142 -2.20 11.57 2.31
CA THR A 142 -2.93 11.25 1.08
C THR A 142 -3.31 12.52 0.32
N THR A 143 -3.88 12.36 -0.86
CA THR A 143 -4.45 13.45 -1.64
C THR A 143 -5.96 13.31 -1.72
N VAL A 144 -6.68 14.38 -1.35
CA VAL A 144 -8.14 14.44 -1.48
C VAL A 144 -8.45 15.57 -2.44
N ARG A 145 -8.90 15.21 -3.65
CA ARG A 145 -9.03 16.15 -4.78
C ARG A 145 -7.72 16.92 -5.00
N ASP A 146 -7.76 18.24 -4.84
CA ASP A 146 -6.64 19.16 -5.05
C ASP A 146 -5.96 19.58 -3.73
N PHE A 147 -6.14 18.80 -2.66
CA PHE A 147 -5.55 19.05 -1.35
C PHE A 147 -4.61 17.92 -0.95
N VAL A 148 -3.50 18.28 -0.31
CA VAL A 148 -2.67 17.34 0.44
C VAL A 148 -3.26 17.24 1.84
N VAL A 149 -3.51 16.02 2.30
CA VAL A 149 -4.11 15.76 3.61
C VAL A 149 -3.17 14.91 4.46
N CYS A 150 -2.87 15.40 5.65
CA CYS A 150 -2.08 14.73 6.67
C CYS A 150 -2.94 14.32 7.85
N ALA A 151 -2.65 13.17 8.44
CA ALA A 151 -3.38 12.65 9.59
C ALA A 151 -2.44 12.01 10.62
N ASN A 152 -2.88 12.03 11.88
CA ASN A 152 -2.10 11.64 13.06
C ASN A 152 -0.81 12.49 13.14
N LEU A 153 -0.92 13.64 13.79
CA LEU A 153 0.06 14.72 13.67
C LEU A 153 0.95 14.82 14.91
N ASP A 154 2.09 15.48 14.72
CA ASP A 154 3.03 15.91 15.75
C ASP A 154 3.60 14.74 16.59
N GLY A 155 4.04 13.68 15.91
CA GLY A 155 4.63 12.50 16.53
C GLY A 155 3.64 11.75 17.43
N GLY A 156 2.35 11.80 17.09
CA GLY A 156 1.26 11.21 17.88
C GLY A 156 0.69 12.11 18.99
N THR A 157 1.23 13.32 19.21
CA THR A 157 0.65 14.26 20.18
C THR A 157 -0.77 14.67 19.79
N ASN A 158 -1.00 14.83 18.47
CA ASN A 158 -2.28 15.16 17.87
C ASN A 158 -2.79 14.00 17.01
N ALA A 159 -2.85 12.80 17.59
CA ALA A 159 -3.17 11.56 16.89
C ALA A 159 -4.60 11.51 16.32
N ASN A 160 -5.53 12.31 16.84
CA ASN A 160 -6.92 12.42 16.39
C ASN A 160 -7.19 13.63 15.47
N LYS A 161 -6.12 14.27 14.97
CA LYS A 161 -6.21 15.46 14.13
C LYS A 161 -5.90 15.13 12.66
N VAL A 162 -6.68 15.74 11.78
CA VAL A 162 -6.45 15.81 10.33
C VAL A 162 -6.16 17.26 9.98
N GLN A 163 -5.18 17.51 9.11
CA GLN A 163 -4.85 18.84 8.60
C GLN A 163 -4.61 18.74 7.09
N TRP A 164 -5.03 19.76 6.35
CA TRP A 164 -4.86 19.82 4.90
C TRP A 164 -4.18 21.11 4.45
N SER A 165 -3.52 21.03 3.30
CA SER A 165 -2.87 22.16 2.64
C SER A 165 -3.89 23.11 2.01
N ASP A 166 -3.43 24.19 1.40
CA ASP A 166 -4.29 25.04 0.56
C ASP A 166 -4.64 24.33 -0.75
N ILE A 167 -5.69 24.80 -1.40
CA ILE A 167 -6.18 24.23 -2.65
C ILE A 167 -5.11 24.41 -3.74
N ASN A 168 -4.74 23.31 -4.39
CA ASN A 168 -3.75 23.29 -5.47
C ASN A 168 -2.36 23.81 -5.05
N ASP A 169 -2.04 23.78 -3.75
CA ASP A 169 -0.74 24.21 -3.20
C ASP A 169 -0.34 23.33 -2.01
N GLU A 170 0.72 22.54 -2.18
CA GLU A 170 1.30 21.65 -1.17
C GLU A 170 2.16 22.37 -0.10
N GLY A 171 2.49 23.65 -0.32
CA GLY A 171 3.38 24.44 0.54
C GLY A 171 2.65 25.29 1.59
N THR A 172 1.36 25.55 1.40
CA THR A 172 0.59 26.42 2.30
C THR A 172 -0.24 25.60 3.28
N TRP A 173 0.10 25.69 4.57
CA TRP A 173 -0.53 24.92 5.67
C TRP A 173 -1.15 25.78 6.76
N THR A 174 -1.13 27.11 6.59
CA THR A 174 -1.58 28.08 7.57
C THR A 174 -2.94 28.64 7.18
N SER A 175 -3.95 28.45 8.03
CA SER A 175 -5.31 28.95 7.80
C SER A 175 -5.33 30.48 7.68
N GLY A 176 -6.14 31.00 6.76
CA GLY A 176 -6.28 32.44 6.53
C GLY A 176 -7.44 32.79 5.60
N SER A 177 -7.79 34.07 5.48
CA SER A 177 -8.92 34.50 4.64
C SER A 177 -8.76 34.21 3.14
N ALA A 178 -7.52 34.04 2.68
CA ALA A 178 -7.17 33.72 1.29
C ALA A 178 -6.70 32.27 1.10
N SER A 179 -6.64 31.47 2.17
CA SER A 179 -6.19 30.08 2.15
C SER A 179 -7.33 29.16 2.57
N GLN A 180 -7.50 28.06 1.85
CA GLN A 180 -8.42 26.97 2.20
C GLN A 180 -7.75 25.89 3.06
N SER A 181 -6.48 26.07 3.45
CA SER A 181 -5.82 25.18 4.40
C SER A 181 -6.48 25.33 5.76
N ASP A 182 -6.82 24.20 6.38
CA ASP A 182 -7.37 24.19 7.74
C ASP A 182 -7.16 22.81 8.38
N TYR A 183 -7.72 22.62 9.57
CA TYR A 183 -7.65 21.35 10.28
C TYR A 183 -8.98 20.97 10.93
N GLN A 184 -9.14 19.67 11.18
CA GLN A 184 -10.25 19.14 11.95
C GLN A 184 -9.71 18.20 13.04
N ILE A 185 -10.18 18.38 14.26
CA ILE A 185 -9.98 17.43 15.34
C ILE A 185 -11.20 16.52 15.38
N ILE A 186 -10.99 15.21 15.31
CA ILE A 186 -12.05 14.22 15.41
C ILE A 186 -12.20 13.85 16.88
N ALA A 187 -13.39 14.09 17.44
CA ALA A 187 -13.64 13.94 18.87
C ALA A 187 -13.92 12.49 19.32
N ASP A 188 -14.29 11.60 18.40
CA ASP A 188 -14.76 10.25 18.68
C ASP A 188 -14.10 9.24 17.72
N GLY A 189 -13.88 8.00 18.17
CA GLY A 189 -13.26 6.94 17.38
C GLY A 189 -11.80 6.59 17.72
N GLY A 190 -11.15 7.33 18.63
CA GLY A 190 -9.77 7.05 19.07
C GLY A 190 -8.71 7.71 18.19
N ASN A 191 -7.52 7.13 18.14
CA ASN A 191 -6.43 7.64 17.30
C ASN A 191 -6.71 7.35 15.82
N ILE A 192 -6.16 8.18 14.92
CA ILE A 192 -6.19 7.91 13.49
C ILE A 192 -5.10 6.89 13.16
N ILE A 193 -5.50 5.78 12.53
CA ILE A 193 -4.66 4.64 12.18
C ILE A 193 -4.44 4.55 10.66
N GLY A 194 -5.19 5.32 9.86
CA GLY A 194 -4.93 5.41 8.44
C GLY A 194 -5.82 6.44 7.75
N ILE A 195 -5.44 6.79 6.52
CA ILE A 195 -6.24 7.65 5.67
C ILE A 195 -6.11 7.21 4.21
N THR A 196 -7.22 7.21 3.48
CA THR A 196 -7.23 7.03 2.02
C THR A 196 -7.89 8.23 1.35
N GLY A 197 -7.50 8.47 0.10
CA GLY A 197 -7.85 9.70 -0.63
C GLY A 197 -8.61 9.44 -1.93
N GLY A 198 -8.62 10.45 -2.81
CA GLY A 198 -9.38 10.44 -4.06
C GLY A 198 -10.46 11.53 -4.11
N GLU A 199 -11.67 11.19 -4.58
CA GLU A 199 -12.78 12.15 -4.66
C GLU A 199 -13.25 12.63 -3.27
N PHE A 200 -13.15 11.74 -2.29
CA PHE A 200 -13.39 11.97 -0.87
C PHE A 200 -12.25 11.34 -0.07
N GLY A 201 -12.01 11.82 1.15
CA GLY A 201 -11.09 11.18 2.08
C GLY A 201 -11.84 10.18 2.97
N LEU A 202 -11.21 9.05 3.28
CA LEU A 202 -11.67 8.12 4.30
C LEU A 202 -10.64 8.10 5.44
N VAL A 203 -11.05 8.58 6.60
CA VAL A 203 -10.24 8.60 7.82
C VAL A 203 -10.60 7.38 8.65
N LEU A 204 -9.62 6.50 8.85
CA LEU A 204 -9.74 5.28 9.62
C LEU A 204 -9.20 5.52 11.03
N LEU A 205 -10.09 5.43 12.02
CA LEU A 205 -9.73 5.51 13.43
C LEU A 205 -9.72 4.11 14.05
N GLU A 206 -9.17 3.98 15.26
CA GLU A 206 -9.14 2.71 16.00
C GLU A 206 -10.53 2.07 16.16
N ARG A 207 -11.57 2.88 16.34
CA ARG A 207 -12.94 2.42 16.64
C ARG A 207 -14.03 3.09 15.78
N GLY A 208 -13.64 3.74 14.70
CA GLY A 208 -14.61 4.41 13.83
C GLY A 208 -14.05 4.77 12.47
N ILE A 209 -14.96 5.11 11.56
CA ILE A 209 -14.62 5.50 10.19
C ILE A 209 -15.35 6.80 9.88
N VAL A 210 -14.60 7.78 9.41
CA VAL A 210 -15.10 9.11 9.08
C VAL A 210 -14.80 9.44 7.64
N ARG A 211 -15.78 9.96 6.92
CA ARG A 211 -15.66 10.45 5.56
C ARG A 211 -15.39 11.94 5.55
N MET A 212 -14.34 12.35 4.86
CA MET A 212 -13.98 13.74 4.58
C MET A 212 -14.49 14.12 3.18
N SER A 213 -15.46 15.03 3.11
CA SER A 213 -16.06 15.49 1.86
C SER A 213 -15.87 17.00 1.69
N TYR A 214 -15.35 17.44 0.54
CA TYR A 214 -15.19 18.87 0.27
C TYR A 214 -16.55 19.51 -0.07
N ILE A 215 -16.94 20.53 0.70
CA ILE A 215 -18.21 21.27 0.54
C ILE A 215 -18.01 22.74 0.19
N GLY A 216 -16.78 23.26 0.29
CA GLY A 216 -16.44 24.65 -0.02
C GLY A 216 -16.53 25.60 1.18
N SER A 217 -16.31 26.89 0.94
CA SER A 217 -16.30 27.93 1.98
C SER A 217 -17.68 28.08 2.67
N PRO A 218 -17.74 28.42 3.98
CA PRO A 218 -16.63 28.69 4.90
C PRO A 218 -16.07 27.44 5.60
N TYR A 219 -16.75 26.30 5.51
CA TYR A 219 -16.32 25.04 6.11
C TYR A 219 -15.82 24.11 5.01
N PHE A 220 -14.56 24.21 4.61
CA PHE A 220 -14.04 23.56 3.40
C PHE A 220 -14.35 22.06 3.32
N PHE A 221 -14.23 21.35 4.43
CA PHE A 221 -14.53 19.92 4.53
C PHE A 221 -15.59 19.62 5.59
N GLN A 222 -16.52 18.75 5.21
CA GLN A 222 -17.47 18.10 6.12
C GLN A 222 -16.94 16.72 6.49
N PHE A 223 -17.06 16.37 7.77
CA PHE A 223 -16.65 15.08 8.33
C PHE A 223 -17.87 14.30 8.80
N ASP A 224 -18.25 13.28 8.03
CA ASP A 224 -19.42 12.45 8.33
C ASP A 224 -18.98 11.09 8.87
N ASN A 225 -19.54 10.66 9.99
CA ASN A 225 -19.24 9.34 10.54
C ASN A 225 -19.99 8.25 9.76
N ILE A 226 -19.25 7.30 9.18
CA ILE A 226 -19.80 6.14 8.46
C ILE A 226 -20.05 4.99 9.44
N SER A 227 -19.14 4.77 10.40
CA SER A 227 -19.24 3.69 11.38
C SER A 227 -18.69 4.10 12.75
N ARG A 228 -19.45 3.76 13.80
CA ARG A 228 -19.15 4.03 15.23
C ARG A 228 -18.91 2.74 16.01
N GLY A 229 -18.01 1.90 15.54
CA GLY A 229 -17.70 0.63 16.19
C GLY A 229 -16.79 -0.27 15.38
N ILE A 230 -16.72 -0.05 14.06
CA ILE A 230 -15.74 -0.71 13.20
C ILE A 230 -14.64 0.32 12.90
N GLY A 231 -13.40 -0.03 13.25
CA GLY A 231 -12.22 0.79 13.01
C GLY A 231 -11.12 0.00 12.28
N CYS A 232 -9.91 0.51 12.34
CA CYS A 232 -8.73 -0.14 11.76
C CYS A 232 -7.71 -0.45 12.86
N ILE A 233 -7.17 -1.67 12.88
CA ILE A 233 -6.18 -2.07 13.90
C ILE A 233 -4.75 -1.69 13.52
N ASP A 234 -4.44 -1.63 12.22
CA ASP A 234 -3.10 -1.30 11.73
C ASP A 234 -3.16 -0.55 10.39
N GLY A 235 -2.38 0.53 10.30
CA GLY A 235 -2.32 1.38 9.10
C GLY A 235 -1.65 0.69 7.90
N GLY A 236 -0.79 -0.30 8.15
CA GLY A 236 -0.18 -1.13 7.12
C GLY A 236 -1.17 -2.07 6.43
N SER A 237 -2.32 -2.37 7.07
CA SER A 237 -3.38 -3.19 6.49
C SER A 237 -4.25 -2.47 5.45
N VAL A 238 -4.11 -1.14 5.34
CA VAL A 238 -4.97 -0.30 4.53
C VAL A 238 -4.52 -0.32 3.07
N ALA A 239 -5.41 -0.74 2.17
CA ALA A 239 -5.19 -0.74 0.73
C ALA A 239 -6.38 -0.12 0.01
N GLN A 240 -6.13 0.66 -1.05
CA GLN A 240 -7.19 1.28 -1.83
C GLN A 240 -7.12 0.85 -3.31
N TYR A 241 -8.25 0.48 -3.88
CA TYR A 241 -8.38 0.21 -5.30
C TYR A 241 -9.77 0.60 -5.80
N GLY A 242 -9.84 1.35 -6.91
CA GLY A 242 -11.11 1.71 -7.55
C GLY A 242 -12.06 2.52 -6.66
N GLY A 243 -11.54 3.34 -5.75
CA GLY A 243 -12.32 4.12 -4.79
C GLY A 243 -12.81 3.33 -3.56
N VAL A 244 -12.55 2.02 -3.51
CA VAL A 244 -12.86 1.17 -2.35
C VAL A 244 -11.60 1.01 -1.51
N THR A 245 -11.75 1.21 -0.20
CA THR A 245 -10.68 1.01 0.79
C THR A 245 -10.92 -0.31 1.52
N TYR A 246 -9.91 -1.16 1.49
CA TYR A 246 -9.84 -2.44 2.20
C TYR A 246 -8.96 -2.26 3.43
N PHE A 247 -9.37 -2.80 4.56
CA PHE A 247 -8.64 -2.67 5.82
C PHE A 247 -8.99 -3.82 6.76
N LEU A 248 -8.14 -4.01 7.77
CA LEU A 248 -8.34 -4.99 8.83
C LEU A 248 -8.88 -4.30 10.09
N SER A 249 -10.00 -4.79 10.60
CA SER A 249 -10.60 -4.38 11.86
C SER A 249 -10.32 -5.39 12.97
N ASP A 250 -10.81 -5.13 14.18
CA ASP A 250 -10.64 -5.99 15.35
C ASP A 250 -11.35 -7.35 15.19
N ASN A 251 -12.38 -7.40 14.37
CA ASN A 251 -13.24 -8.56 14.17
C ASN A 251 -13.21 -9.13 12.74
N GLY A 252 -12.35 -8.64 11.84
CA GLY A 252 -12.21 -9.19 10.49
C GLY A 252 -11.81 -8.18 9.41
N PHE A 253 -11.77 -8.66 8.16
CA PHE A 253 -11.48 -7.83 6.98
C PHE A 253 -12.74 -7.13 6.46
N TYR A 254 -12.61 -5.85 6.12
CA TYR A 254 -13.70 -5.02 5.59
C TYR A 254 -13.31 -4.30 4.31
N ALA A 255 -14.32 -3.97 3.52
CA ALA A 255 -14.26 -3.05 2.39
C ALA A 255 -15.20 -1.86 2.64
N CYS A 256 -14.75 -0.65 2.31
CA CYS A 256 -15.53 0.57 2.42
C CYS A 256 -15.47 1.38 1.12
N ASP A 257 -16.64 1.68 0.55
CA ASP A 257 -16.80 2.48 -0.68
C ASP A 257 -16.98 3.99 -0.39
N GLY A 258 -16.80 4.40 0.86
CA GLY A 258 -17.06 5.76 1.33
C GLY A 258 -18.50 6.02 1.77
N LYS A 259 -19.37 5.00 1.77
CA LYS A 259 -20.74 5.11 2.30
C LYS A 259 -21.11 3.93 3.20
N SER A 260 -20.72 2.74 2.80
CA SER A 260 -21.04 1.48 3.48
C SER A 260 -19.77 0.72 3.81
N VAL A 261 -19.81 -0.03 4.90
CA VAL A 261 -18.72 -0.89 5.38
C VAL A 261 -19.21 -2.33 5.29
N GLU A 262 -18.63 -3.11 4.38
CA GLU A 262 -19.02 -4.49 4.12
C GLU A 262 -17.94 -5.46 4.62
N PRO A 263 -18.30 -6.50 5.40
CA PRO A 263 -17.36 -7.55 5.76
C PRO A 263 -17.01 -8.41 4.54
N ILE A 264 -15.72 -8.66 4.33
CA ILE A 264 -15.23 -9.48 3.20
C ILE A 264 -14.59 -10.80 3.62
N GLY A 265 -14.23 -10.94 4.90
CA GLY A 265 -13.61 -12.15 5.45
C GLY A 265 -14.52 -13.01 6.34
N THR A 266 -15.72 -12.53 6.68
CA THR A 266 -16.60 -13.20 7.65
C THR A 266 -17.09 -14.55 7.14
N GLU A 267 -16.93 -15.60 7.95
CA GLU A 267 -17.17 -17.00 7.58
C GLU A 267 -16.39 -17.44 6.33
N LYS A 268 -15.25 -16.78 6.06
CA LYS A 268 -14.33 -17.13 4.99
C LYS A 268 -12.93 -17.31 5.53
N VAL A 269 -12.28 -16.24 5.99
CA VAL A 269 -10.84 -16.21 6.32
C VAL A 269 -10.49 -15.51 7.63
N ASP A 270 -11.42 -14.80 8.27
CA ASP A 270 -11.13 -13.99 9.46
C ASP A 270 -10.57 -14.84 10.61
N ARG A 271 -11.21 -15.97 10.94
CA ARG A 271 -10.77 -16.85 12.03
C ARG A 271 -9.43 -17.50 11.72
N PHE A 272 -9.25 -17.93 10.47
CA PHE A 272 -7.98 -18.43 9.97
C PHE A 272 -6.87 -17.39 10.13
N PHE A 273 -7.11 -16.13 9.77
CA PHE A 273 -6.11 -15.07 9.92
C PHE A 273 -5.72 -14.85 11.38
N PHE A 274 -6.68 -14.59 12.28
CA PHE A 274 -6.38 -14.29 13.68
C PHE A 274 -5.73 -15.45 14.44
N ASN A 275 -5.99 -16.70 14.04
CA ASN A 275 -5.34 -17.87 14.64
C ASN A 275 -3.88 -18.06 14.19
N ASN A 276 -3.52 -17.56 13.00
CA ASN A 276 -2.19 -17.75 12.43
C ASN A 276 -1.32 -16.48 12.53
N ALA A 277 -1.93 -15.30 12.67
CA ALA A 277 -1.22 -14.02 12.77
C ALA A 277 -0.72 -13.76 14.20
N ASN A 278 0.52 -13.28 14.33
CA ASN A 278 1.00 -12.73 15.59
C ASN A 278 0.57 -11.26 15.71
N ILE A 279 -0.50 -11.02 16.48
CA ILE A 279 -1.09 -9.69 16.64
C ILE A 279 -0.12 -8.65 17.23
N ASN A 280 0.88 -9.09 18.00
CA ASN A 280 1.89 -8.19 18.58
C ASN A 280 2.91 -7.67 17.55
N GLN A 281 2.94 -8.24 16.34
CA GLN A 281 3.88 -7.88 15.27
C GLN A 281 3.14 -7.54 13.98
N ILE A 282 1.85 -7.18 14.06
CA ILE A 282 0.98 -7.00 12.89
C ILE A 282 1.47 -5.90 11.93
N ASP A 283 2.25 -4.96 12.45
CA ASP A 283 2.92 -3.88 11.73
C ASP A 283 4.14 -4.32 10.90
N THR A 284 4.65 -5.53 11.14
CA THR A 284 5.94 -6.03 10.62
C THR A 284 5.86 -7.43 9.99
N ILE A 285 4.67 -8.02 9.83
CA ILE A 285 4.52 -9.42 9.37
C ILE A 285 4.91 -9.60 7.88
N SER A 286 5.76 -10.58 7.61
CA SER A 286 6.33 -10.89 6.28
C SER A 286 6.10 -12.32 5.76
N ALA A 287 5.59 -13.25 6.57
CA ALA A 287 5.69 -14.70 6.26
C ALA A 287 4.60 -15.29 5.35
N ALA A 288 3.41 -14.68 5.31
CA ALA A 288 2.28 -15.17 4.51
C ALA A 288 1.40 -14.02 4.03
N ALA A 289 1.05 -14.04 2.75
CA ALA A 289 0.19 -13.06 2.10
C ALA A 289 -1.20 -13.67 1.87
N LEU A 290 -2.23 -13.05 2.44
CA LEU A 290 -3.61 -13.28 2.01
C LEU A 290 -3.89 -12.46 0.76
N ILE A 291 -4.45 -13.12 -0.25
CA ILE A 291 -4.73 -12.51 -1.56
C ILE A 291 -6.23 -12.47 -1.74
N TYR A 292 -6.76 -11.28 -1.98
CA TYR A 292 -8.17 -11.06 -2.29
C TYR A 292 -8.34 -10.57 -3.73
N ASN A 293 -9.14 -11.28 -4.52
CA ASN A 293 -9.55 -10.80 -5.83
C ASN A 293 -10.92 -10.13 -5.74
N TRP A 294 -10.92 -8.80 -5.78
CA TRP A 294 -12.10 -7.96 -5.65
C TRP A 294 -13.16 -8.16 -6.74
N GLN A 295 -12.78 -8.59 -7.96
CA GLN A 295 -13.72 -8.79 -9.07
C GLN A 295 -14.61 -10.02 -8.87
N ILE A 296 -14.01 -11.10 -8.38
CA ILE A 296 -14.69 -12.39 -8.17
C ILE A 296 -15.00 -12.67 -6.70
N LYS A 297 -14.58 -11.77 -5.80
CA LYS A 297 -14.78 -11.81 -4.34
C LYS A 297 -14.27 -13.10 -3.68
N LYS A 298 -13.13 -13.63 -4.16
CA LYS A 298 -12.51 -14.87 -3.66
C LYS A 298 -11.16 -14.60 -3.00
N TRP A 299 -10.86 -15.41 -2.00
CA TRP A 299 -9.59 -15.42 -1.27
C TRP A 299 -8.67 -16.55 -1.72
N SER A 300 -7.38 -16.36 -1.50
CA SER A 300 -6.35 -17.40 -1.48
C SER A 300 -5.20 -16.98 -0.56
N GLN A 301 -4.20 -17.84 -0.40
CA GLN A 301 -2.98 -17.51 0.32
C GLN A 301 -1.73 -17.81 -0.51
N ALA A 302 -0.65 -17.10 -0.22
CA ALA A 302 0.68 -17.38 -0.74
C ALA A 302 1.72 -17.19 0.36
N SER A 303 2.72 -18.07 0.38
CA SER A 303 3.89 -17.88 1.25
C SER A 303 4.87 -16.93 0.58
N THR A 304 5.39 -15.98 1.34
CA THR A 304 6.40 -15.04 0.84
C THR A 304 7.38 -14.71 1.97
N THR A 305 8.55 -14.19 1.61
CA THR A 305 9.59 -13.80 2.57
C THR A 305 9.78 -12.28 2.62
N ILE A 306 8.92 -11.53 1.93
CA ILE A 306 9.08 -10.09 1.76
C ILE A 306 8.55 -9.33 2.97
N ASP A 307 9.24 -8.26 3.36
CA ASP A 307 8.92 -7.49 4.56
C ASP A 307 7.70 -6.59 4.37
N TYR A 308 7.62 -5.89 3.22
CA TYR A 308 6.49 -5.02 2.91
C TYR A 308 6.07 -5.11 1.45
N ILE A 309 4.76 -5.12 1.22
CA ILE A 309 4.14 -5.02 -0.09
C ILE A 309 3.77 -3.57 -0.36
N ALA A 310 4.02 -3.10 -1.58
CA ALA A 310 3.54 -1.80 -2.04
C ALA A 310 3.22 -1.80 -3.54
N PRO A 311 2.19 -1.08 -3.99
CA PRO A 311 1.99 -0.85 -5.41
C PRO A 311 3.15 0.02 -5.93
N ALA A 312 3.96 -0.52 -6.85
CA ALA A 312 5.02 0.23 -7.50
C ALA A 312 4.92 0.12 -9.02
N ALA A 313 5.36 1.14 -9.73
CA ALA A 313 5.59 1.08 -11.17
C ALA A 313 7.08 0.90 -11.43
N THR A 314 7.45 0.09 -12.42
CA THR A 314 8.87 -0.02 -12.81
C THR A 314 9.32 1.24 -13.54
N SER A 315 10.57 1.64 -13.31
CA SER A 315 11.21 2.66 -14.14
C SER A 315 11.40 2.11 -15.55
N GLY A 316 11.31 2.97 -16.57
CA GLY A 316 11.74 2.59 -17.91
C GLY A 316 13.22 2.23 -17.90
N VAL A 317 13.58 1.16 -18.59
CA VAL A 317 14.95 0.68 -18.76
C VAL A 317 15.39 1.02 -20.17
N THR A 318 16.53 1.71 -20.33
CA THR A 318 17.13 1.91 -21.66
C THR A 318 17.87 0.65 -22.10
N LEU A 319 18.05 0.44 -23.41
CA LEU A 319 18.81 -0.72 -23.92
C LEU A 319 20.21 -0.83 -23.28
N GLU A 320 20.88 0.30 -23.08
CA GLU A 320 22.20 0.39 -22.45
C GLU A 320 22.19 0.01 -20.96
N ALA A 321 21.04 0.12 -20.29
CA ALA A 321 20.88 -0.23 -18.87
C ALA A 321 20.50 -1.70 -18.67
N LEU A 322 20.20 -2.43 -19.76
CA LEU A 322 19.80 -3.84 -19.70
C LEU A 322 20.97 -4.75 -19.33
N ASP A 323 22.20 -4.40 -19.74
CA ASP A 323 23.42 -5.15 -19.40
C ASP A 323 23.63 -5.25 -17.87
N SER A 324 23.09 -4.29 -17.12
CA SER A 324 23.15 -4.31 -15.65
C SER A 324 22.26 -5.39 -15.02
N PHE A 325 21.26 -5.92 -15.73
CA PHE A 325 20.43 -7.04 -15.27
C PHE A 325 21.08 -8.41 -15.52
N GLY A 326 22.21 -8.44 -16.24
CA GLY A 326 22.97 -9.64 -16.56
C GLY A 326 22.91 -9.99 -18.05
N THR A 327 23.46 -11.15 -18.39
CA THR A 327 23.50 -11.66 -19.76
C THR A 327 22.18 -12.36 -20.12
N VAL A 328 21.98 -12.63 -21.42
CA VAL A 328 20.81 -13.34 -21.94
C VAL A 328 20.57 -14.70 -21.26
N ASP A 329 21.64 -15.33 -20.76
CA ASP A 329 21.58 -16.63 -20.10
C ASP A 329 21.36 -16.53 -18.57
N SER A 330 21.50 -15.34 -17.97
CA SER A 330 21.31 -15.13 -16.53
C SER A 330 19.98 -14.47 -16.15
N ILE A 331 19.28 -13.86 -17.10
CA ILE A 331 17.98 -13.21 -16.86
C ILE A 331 16.88 -14.28 -16.81
N GLY A 332 16.33 -14.50 -15.61
CA GLY A 332 15.26 -15.48 -15.38
C GLY A 332 13.84 -14.97 -15.63
N THR A 333 13.67 -13.67 -15.90
CA THR A 333 12.38 -13.04 -16.24
C THR A 333 12.15 -13.07 -17.75
N SER A 334 10.92 -13.35 -18.18
CA SER A 334 10.58 -13.35 -19.61
C SER A 334 10.84 -11.98 -20.24
N TRP A 335 11.36 -11.94 -21.47
CA TRP A 335 11.55 -10.71 -22.23
C TRP A 335 10.25 -9.96 -22.55
N ASP A 336 9.14 -10.69 -22.56
CA ASP A 336 7.79 -10.14 -22.74
C ASP A 336 7.15 -9.68 -21.40
N ASP A 337 7.89 -9.76 -20.28
CA ASP A 337 7.39 -9.34 -18.99
C ASP A 337 7.19 -7.82 -18.94
N ARG A 338 6.11 -7.41 -18.27
CA ARG A 338 5.74 -6.01 -18.05
C ARG A 338 6.79 -5.25 -17.27
N VAL A 339 7.67 -5.94 -16.54
CA VAL A 339 8.81 -5.33 -15.84
C VAL A 339 9.66 -4.47 -16.80
N TRP A 340 9.83 -4.91 -18.06
CA TRP A 340 10.64 -4.24 -19.08
C TRP A 340 9.94 -3.08 -19.79
N ALA A 341 8.61 -3.10 -19.83
CA ALA A 341 7.82 -2.11 -20.56
C ALA A 341 7.91 -0.69 -19.94
N GLY A 342 8.26 -0.60 -18.64
CA GLY A 342 8.40 0.65 -17.90
C GLY A 342 7.07 1.41 -17.71
N GLY A 343 6.88 2.01 -16.54
CA GLY A 343 5.75 2.93 -16.30
C GLY A 343 4.37 2.28 -16.22
N LYS A 344 4.29 0.95 -16.11
CA LYS A 344 3.10 0.20 -15.70
C LYS A 344 3.24 -0.23 -14.23
N TYR A 345 2.16 -0.10 -13.46
CA TYR A 345 2.11 -0.64 -12.10
C TYR A 345 2.27 -2.16 -12.14
N LEU A 346 3.11 -2.65 -11.24
CA LEU A 346 3.47 -4.04 -11.00
C LEU A 346 3.33 -4.33 -9.51
N PHE A 347 3.12 -5.60 -9.19
CA PHE A 347 3.13 -6.05 -7.82
C PHE A 347 4.58 -6.15 -7.36
N ALA A 348 4.95 -5.31 -6.39
CA ALA A 348 6.31 -5.18 -5.90
C ALA A 348 6.30 -5.07 -4.37
N GLY A 349 7.48 -5.24 -3.80
CA GLY A 349 7.69 -5.10 -2.37
C GLY A 349 9.13 -4.78 -2.05
N VAL A 350 9.43 -4.83 -0.77
CA VAL A 350 10.80 -4.74 -0.26
C VAL A 350 11.10 -5.97 0.58
N ASP A 351 12.33 -6.46 0.41
CA ASP A 351 12.90 -7.55 1.19
C ASP A 351 14.24 -7.06 1.75
N SER A 352 14.27 -6.80 3.05
CA SER A 352 15.38 -6.15 3.74
C SER A 352 15.80 -4.88 2.99
N GLY A 353 17.03 -4.82 2.48
CA GLY A 353 17.54 -3.68 1.72
C GLY A 353 17.20 -3.64 0.23
N ARG A 354 16.40 -4.57 -0.30
CA ARG A 354 16.18 -4.72 -1.76
C ARG A 354 14.74 -4.44 -2.17
N ILE A 355 14.56 -3.92 -3.39
CA ILE A 355 13.27 -3.93 -4.08
C ILE A 355 13.12 -5.28 -4.76
N VAL A 356 11.95 -5.89 -4.60
CA VAL A 356 11.59 -7.19 -5.19
C VAL A 356 10.30 -7.07 -6.00
N THR A 357 10.21 -7.84 -7.09
CA THR A 357 9.03 -7.95 -7.94
C THR A 357 8.56 -9.39 -8.01
N PHE A 358 7.25 -9.61 -8.16
CA PHE A 358 6.67 -10.96 -8.27
C PHE A 358 6.65 -11.45 -9.72
N THR A 359 7.85 -11.55 -10.30
CA THR A 359 8.10 -11.95 -11.69
C THR A 359 8.98 -13.19 -11.80
N GLY A 360 9.29 -13.83 -10.66
CA GLY A 360 10.08 -15.04 -10.61
C GLY A 360 9.32 -16.28 -11.08
N ALA A 361 9.94 -17.44 -10.93
CA ALA A 361 9.30 -18.72 -11.25
C ALA A 361 8.00 -18.92 -10.44
N ASN A 362 7.04 -19.60 -11.06
CA ASN A 362 5.79 -19.96 -10.38
C ASN A 362 6.08 -20.86 -9.17
N SER A 363 5.56 -20.47 -8.01
CA SER A 363 5.62 -21.30 -6.80
C SER A 363 4.78 -22.57 -6.97
N THR A 364 5.16 -23.62 -6.23
CA THR A 364 4.40 -24.87 -6.20
C THR A 364 3.05 -24.61 -5.54
N ALA A 365 1.99 -24.63 -6.36
CA ALA A 365 0.62 -24.51 -5.91
C ALA A 365 0.17 -25.76 -5.15
N ASN A 366 -0.46 -25.58 -3.98
CA ASN A 366 -1.10 -26.66 -3.24
C ASN A 366 -2.60 -26.38 -3.14
N LEU A 367 -3.41 -27.30 -3.67
CA LEU A 367 -4.86 -27.20 -3.73
C LEU A 367 -5.47 -28.46 -3.11
N ILE A 368 -6.20 -28.29 -2.01
CA ILE A 368 -6.93 -29.37 -1.35
C ILE A 368 -8.42 -29.09 -1.48
N VAL A 369 -9.12 -29.94 -2.23
CA VAL A 369 -10.58 -29.92 -2.33
C VAL A 369 -11.18 -30.70 -1.16
N GLY A 370 -12.35 -30.27 -0.69
CA GLY A 370 -13.19 -31.09 0.19
C GLY A 370 -13.67 -32.37 -0.49
N ASP A 371 -14.47 -33.16 0.23
CA ASP A 371 -15.01 -34.42 -0.29
C ASP A 371 -15.70 -34.21 -1.65
N THR A 372 -15.39 -35.11 -2.59
CA THR A 372 -16.02 -35.10 -3.92
C THR A 372 -17.07 -36.20 -3.95
N GLU A 373 -18.30 -35.88 -4.37
CA GLU A 373 -19.29 -36.93 -4.66
C GLU A 373 -18.74 -37.83 -5.76
N THR A 374 -18.56 -39.11 -5.42
CA THR A 374 -17.95 -40.14 -6.26
C THR A 374 -18.76 -40.42 -7.51
#